data_AF-A0A4Q7XX00-F1
#
_entry.id   AF-A0A4Q7XX00-F1
#
_cell.length_a   1.000
_cell.length_b   1.000
_cell.length_c   1.000
_cell.angle_alpha   90.00
_cell.angle_beta   90.00
_cell.angle_gamma   90.00
#
_symmetry.space_group_name_H-M   'P 1'
#
loop_
_entity.id
_entity.type
_entity.pdbx_description
1 polymer ?
#
loop_
_entity_poly.entity_id
_entity_poly.type
_entity_poly.pdbx_seq_one_letter_code
_entity_poly.pdbx_strand_id
1 'polypeptide(L)'
;MSSTEPVPEPEPSRPWRPDDGPAPEVWAWPAGDRPALGVWSAGRWRYAPVLAKQEWPDGTIRYQVEVDLLGDTTITVRLYQWPQPGLRMAHGSRSAKPTRAFERDQAGSMPRRER
;
A
#
# COMPACT_ATOMS: atom_id res chain seq x y z
N MET A 1 -36.97 -1.55 -5.88
CA MET A 1 -35.96 -2.12 -4.95
C MET A 1 -34.62 -2.01 -5.65
N SER A 2 -33.78 -1.06 -5.27
CA SER A 2 -32.44 -0.92 -5.85
C SER A 2 -31.55 -2.01 -5.23
N SER A 3 -31.27 -3.07 -5.98
CA SER A 3 -30.29 -4.07 -5.54
C SER A 3 -28.91 -3.42 -5.54
N THR A 4 -28.40 -3.06 -4.38
CA THR A 4 -26.98 -2.75 -4.23
C THR A 4 -26.24 -4.08 -4.35
N GLU A 5 -25.59 -4.31 -5.49
CA GLU A 5 -24.67 -5.43 -5.64
C GLU A 5 -23.60 -5.37 -4.55
N PRO A 6 -23.28 -6.50 -3.89
CA PRO A 6 -22.27 -6.52 -2.85
C PRO A 6 -20.91 -6.17 -3.45
N VAL A 7 -20.22 -5.18 -2.86
CA VAL A 7 -18.85 -4.87 -3.23
C VAL A 7 -17.98 -6.11 -2.96
N PRO A 8 -17.24 -6.63 -3.95
CA PRO A 8 -16.37 -7.77 -3.74
C PRO A 8 -15.18 -7.39 -2.84
N GLU A 9 -14.74 -8.31 -1.98
CA GLU A 9 -13.51 -8.15 -1.23
C GLU A 9 -12.32 -8.11 -2.22
N PRO A 10 -11.34 -7.21 -2.01
CA PRO A 10 -10.21 -7.10 -2.92
C PRO A 10 -9.27 -8.30 -2.76
N GLU A 11 -8.75 -8.77 -3.88
CA GLU A 11 -7.80 -9.89 -3.92
C GLU A 11 -6.38 -9.38 -3.68
N PRO A 12 -5.66 -9.93 -2.68
CA PRO A 12 -4.29 -9.55 -2.41
C PRO A 12 -3.36 -10.03 -3.53
N SER A 13 -2.52 -9.12 -4.02
CA SER A 13 -1.46 -9.43 -4.95
C SER A 13 -0.29 -10.11 -4.25
N ARG A 14 0.35 -11.04 -4.96
CA ARG A 14 1.63 -11.59 -4.52
C ARG A 14 2.75 -10.53 -4.53
N PRO A 15 3.76 -10.66 -3.66
CA PRO A 15 4.98 -9.85 -3.76
C PRO A 15 5.72 -10.10 -5.08
N TRP A 16 6.51 -9.10 -5.50
CA TRP A 16 7.44 -9.23 -6.63
C TRP A 16 8.51 -10.29 -6.35
N ARG A 17 8.92 -10.98 -7.41
CA ARG A 17 10.03 -11.94 -7.45
C ARG A 17 10.95 -11.62 -8.63
N PRO A 18 12.24 -11.98 -8.56
CA PRO A 18 13.18 -11.79 -9.68
C PRO A 18 12.71 -12.39 -11.01
N ASP A 19 11.94 -13.48 -10.96
CA ASP A 19 11.38 -14.14 -12.15
C ASP A 19 10.29 -13.30 -12.87
N ASP A 20 9.76 -12.26 -12.22
CA ASP A 20 8.71 -11.39 -12.78
C ASP A 20 9.27 -10.30 -13.71
N GLY A 21 10.59 -10.24 -13.87
CA GLY A 21 11.29 -9.21 -14.61
C GLY A 21 11.85 -8.11 -13.69
N PRO A 22 12.07 -6.89 -14.21
CA PRO A 22 12.69 -5.81 -13.43
C PRO A 22 11.97 -5.52 -12.12
N ALA A 23 12.72 -5.13 -11.10
CA ALA A 23 12.17 -4.76 -9.80
C ALA A 23 11.22 -3.55 -9.94
N PRO A 24 10.08 -3.54 -9.22
CA PRO A 24 9.16 -2.43 -9.27
C PRO A 24 9.79 -1.19 -8.64
N GLU A 25 9.36 -0.03 -9.11
CA GLU A 25 9.70 1.23 -8.49
C GLU A 25 8.88 1.42 -7.23
N VAL A 26 9.55 1.44 -6.08
CA VAL A 26 8.89 1.57 -4.78
C VAL A 26 8.97 3.01 -4.31
N TRP A 27 7.83 3.53 -3.88
CA TRP A 27 7.62 4.87 -3.35
C TRP A 27 7.09 4.77 -1.92
N ALA A 28 7.64 5.56 -1.01
CA ALA A 28 7.19 5.61 0.38
C ALA A 28 6.99 7.05 0.84
N TRP A 29 6.08 7.24 1.80
CA TRP A 29 5.83 8.55 2.39
C TRP A 29 6.58 8.72 3.71
N PRO A 30 6.90 9.96 4.11
CA PRO A 30 7.36 10.27 5.46
C PRO A 30 6.39 9.72 6.53
N ALA A 31 6.94 9.39 7.70
CA ALA A 31 6.10 9.02 8.84
C ALA A 31 5.16 10.18 9.19
N GLY A 32 3.86 9.89 9.37
CA GLY A 32 2.84 10.89 9.70
C GLY A 32 2.07 11.51 8.52
N ASP A 33 2.56 11.38 7.28
CA ASP A 33 1.88 11.92 6.08
C ASP A 33 1.50 10.84 5.06
N ARG A 34 1.32 9.60 5.53
CA ARG A 34 0.97 8.48 4.68
C ARG A 34 -0.47 8.62 4.18
N PRO A 35 -0.74 8.42 2.88
CA PRO A 35 -2.10 8.26 2.41
C PRO A 35 -2.70 6.97 2.99
N ALA A 36 -4.02 6.87 2.90
CA ALA A 36 -4.74 5.68 3.34
C ALA A 36 -5.73 5.22 2.28
N LEU A 37 -5.85 3.91 2.13
CA LEU A 37 -6.90 3.27 1.36
C LEU A 37 -8.05 2.84 2.29
N GLY A 38 -9.24 2.75 1.71
CA GLY A 38 -10.34 1.98 2.24
C GLY A 38 -10.30 0.60 1.58
N VAL A 39 -10.20 -0.45 2.39
CA VAL A 39 -10.25 -1.85 1.95
C VAL A 39 -11.61 -2.42 2.36
N TRP A 40 -12.41 -2.88 1.42
CA TRP A 40 -13.66 -3.56 1.75
C TRP A 40 -13.36 -4.95 2.30
N SER A 41 -13.70 -5.21 3.56
CA SER A 41 -13.57 -6.53 4.16
C SER A 41 -14.63 -6.78 5.21
N ALA A 42 -15.13 -8.01 5.29
CA ALA A 42 -16.19 -8.43 6.19
C ALA A 42 -17.43 -7.50 6.12
N GLY A 43 -17.79 -7.06 4.92
CA GLY A 43 -18.95 -6.20 4.67
C GLY A 43 -18.80 -4.75 5.13
N ARG A 44 -17.57 -4.26 5.40
CA ARG A 44 -17.30 -2.87 5.82
C ARG A 44 -16.05 -2.32 5.17
N TRP A 45 -15.99 -1.00 5.02
CA TRP A 45 -14.76 -0.31 4.62
C TRP A 45 -13.82 -0.19 5.82
N ARG A 46 -12.64 -0.79 5.71
CA ARG A 46 -11.56 -0.75 6.69
C ARG A 46 -10.53 0.28 6.29
N TYR A 47 -10.12 1.09 7.26
CA TYR A 47 -9.06 2.07 7.08
C TYR A 47 -7.71 1.36 7.03
N ALA A 48 -6.93 1.63 5.98
CA ALA A 48 -5.67 0.95 5.74
C ALA A 48 -4.57 1.96 5.34
N PRO A 49 -3.67 2.35 6.26
CA PRO A 49 -2.52 3.18 5.94
C PRO A 49 -1.66 2.56 4.83
N VAL A 50 -1.26 3.37 3.85
CA VAL A 50 -0.35 2.94 2.80
C VAL A 50 1.09 3.02 3.29
N LEU A 51 1.76 1.88 3.36
CA LEU A 51 3.18 1.79 3.64
C LEU A 51 4.03 2.17 2.43
N ALA A 52 3.66 1.66 1.27
CA ALA A 52 4.39 1.85 0.02
C ALA A 52 3.47 1.76 -1.19
N LYS A 53 3.85 2.48 -2.25
CA LYS A 53 3.31 2.34 -3.61
C LYS A 53 4.39 1.70 -4.47
N GLN A 54 4.01 0.71 -5.27
CA GLN A 54 4.88 0.01 -6.19
C GLN A 54 4.37 0.23 -7.60
N GLU A 55 5.20 0.76 -8.47
CA GLU A 55 4.94 0.86 -9.90
C GLU A 55 5.71 -0.26 -10.58
N TRP A 56 4.98 -1.25 -11.09
CA TRP A 56 5.58 -2.43 -11.71
C TRP A 56 5.86 -2.17 -13.20
N PRO A 57 6.80 -2.93 -13.81
CA PRO A 57 7.16 -2.75 -15.22
C PRO A 57 6.01 -3.00 -16.20
N ASP A 58 4.99 -3.77 -15.78
CA ASP A 58 3.74 -4.01 -16.51
C ASP A 58 2.80 -2.79 -16.53
N GLY A 59 3.21 -1.67 -15.90
CA GLY A 59 2.41 -0.46 -15.76
C GLY A 59 1.37 -0.53 -14.65
N THR A 60 1.30 -1.64 -13.90
CA THR A 60 0.36 -1.77 -12.78
C THR A 60 0.88 -1.09 -11.53
N ILE A 61 -0.05 -0.51 -10.77
CA ILE A 61 0.23 0.09 -9.47
C ILE A 61 -0.22 -0.88 -8.40
N ARG A 62 0.65 -1.18 -7.43
CA ARG A 62 0.31 -1.98 -6.26
C ARG A 62 0.57 -1.20 -4.98
N TYR A 63 -0.38 -1.19 -4.05
CA TYR A 63 -0.24 -0.52 -2.75
C TYR A 63 -0.05 -1.55 -1.65
N GLN A 64 1.02 -1.40 -0.88
CA GLN A 64 1.23 -2.14 0.35
C GLN A 64 0.57 -1.37 1.50
N VAL A 65 -0.33 -2.02 2.22
CA VAL A 65 -1.12 -1.43 3.29
C VAL A 65 -1.07 -2.26 4.56
N GLU A 66 -1.21 -1.59 5.70
CA GLU A 66 -1.54 -2.21 6.99
C GLU A 66 -3.06 -2.18 7.17
N VAL A 67 -3.69 -3.31 7.42
CA VAL A 67 -5.16 -3.38 7.55
C VAL A 67 -5.58 -4.40 8.59
N ASP A 68 -6.56 -4.02 9.40
CA ASP A 68 -7.36 -4.92 10.23
C ASP A 68 -8.55 -5.43 9.40
N LEU A 69 -8.48 -6.68 8.94
CA LEU A 69 -9.50 -7.25 8.04
C LEU A 69 -10.79 -7.61 8.80
N LEU A 70 -10.67 -8.13 10.02
CA LEU A 70 -11.81 -8.65 10.79
C LEU A 70 -12.36 -7.62 11.80
N GLY A 71 -11.59 -6.59 12.14
CA GLY A 71 -11.94 -5.65 13.20
C GLY A 71 -11.56 -6.14 14.59
N ASP A 72 -10.71 -7.15 14.68
CA ASP A 72 -10.25 -7.79 15.92
C ASP A 72 -8.91 -7.23 16.40
N THR A 73 -8.45 -6.11 15.81
CA THR A 73 -7.15 -5.46 16.05
C THR A 73 -5.93 -6.21 15.51
N THR A 74 -6.14 -7.33 14.82
CA THR A 74 -5.07 -8.08 14.16
C THR A 74 -4.66 -7.37 12.86
N ILE A 75 -3.60 -6.57 12.94
CA ILE A 75 -3.05 -5.85 11.78
C ILE A 75 -2.28 -6.82 10.89
N THR A 76 -2.65 -6.89 9.61
CA THR A 76 -1.89 -7.60 8.59
C THR A 76 -1.37 -6.63 7.54
N VAL A 77 -0.19 -6.95 6.98
CA VAL A 77 0.30 -6.29 5.77
C VAL A 77 -0.27 -7.02 4.55
N ARG A 78 -0.81 -6.25 3.60
CA ARG A 78 -1.32 -6.75 2.32
C ARG A 78 -0.84 -5.89 1.18
N LEU A 79 -0.61 -6.51 0.04
CA LEU A 79 -0.34 -5.83 -1.22
C LEU A 79 -1.58 -5.95 -2.09
N TYR A 80 -2.07 -4.84 -2.62
CA TYR A 80 -3.23 -4.83 -3.50
C TYR A 80 -2.90 -4.14 -4.82
N GLN A 81 -3.28 -4.75 -5.93
CA GLN A 81 -3.26 -4.08 -7.22
C GLN A 81 -4.37 -3.02 -7.29
N TRP A 82 -4.05 -1.87 -7.85
CA TRP A 82 -4.99 -0.79 -8.09
C TRP A 82 -5.32 -0.68 -9.60
N PRO A 83 -6.58 -0.38 -9.98
CA PRO A 83 -7.77 -0.31 -9.13
C PRO A 83 -8.43 -1.69 -8.91
N GLN A 84 -9.15 -1.85 -7.80
CA GLN A 84 -10.09 -2.94 -7.59
C GLN A 84 -11.40 -2.39 -6.98
N PRO A 85 -12.57 -3.01 -7.20
CA PRO A 85 -13.84 -2.52 -6.67
C PRO A 85 -13.87 -2.43 -5.14
N GLY A 86 -13.19 -3.36 -4.45
CA GLY A 86 -13.03 -3.39 -3.00
C GLY A 86 -11.96 -2.43 -2.45
N LEU A 87 -11.44 -1.51 -3.27
CA LEU A 87 -10.45 -0.51 -2.88
C LEU A 87 -10.94 0.90 -3.21
N ARG A 88 -10.72 1.84 -2.30
CA ARG A 88 -10.95 3.26 -2.55
C ARG A 88 -9.91 4.12 -1.84
N MET A 89 -9.70 5.36 -2.29
CA MET A 89 -8.91 6.31 -1.51
C MET A 89 -9.72 6.75 -0.29
N ALA A 90 -9.18 6.55 0.92
CA ALA A 90 -9.79 7.05 2.15
C ALA A 90 -9.22 8.44 2.50
N HIS A 91 -7.92 8.63 2.31
CA HIS A 91 -7.26 9.92 2.48
C HIS A 91 -6.04 10.03 1.57
N GLY A 92 -5.88 11.17 0.89
CA GLY A 92 -4.67 11.50 0.15
C GLY A 92 -3.60 12.09 1.08
N SER A 93 -2.32 12.00 0.70
CA SER A 93 -1.27 12.79 1.36
C SER A 93 -1.53 14.27 1.06
N ARG A 94 -1.52 15.11 2.10
CA ARG A 94 -1.88 16.53 1.99
C ARG A 94 -0.71 17.41 1.57
N SER A 95 0.54 16.98 1.75
CA SER A 95 1.69 17.87 1.55
C SER A 95 3.03 17.20 1.22
N ALA A 96 3.18 15.88 1.36
CA ALA A 96 4.45 15.21 1.10
C ALA A 96 4.49 14.51 -0.27
N LYS A 97 5.46 14.88 -1.12
CA LYS A 97 5.83 14.05 -2.27
C LYS A 97 6.39 12.72 -1.74
N PRO A 98 5.91 11.56 -2.22
CA PRO A 98 6.54 10.29 -1.88
C PRO A 98 8.00 10.32 -2.34
N THR A 99 8.88 9.73 -1.53
CA THR A 99 10.30 9.55 -1.88
C THR A 99 10.49 8.16 -2.48
N ARG A 100 11.32 8.05 -3.51
CA ARG A 100 11.63 6.76 -4.12
C ARG A 100 12.48 5.96 -3.13
N ALA A 101 12.11 4.71 -2.86
CA ALA A 101 12.76 3.88 -1.84
C ALA A 101 14.25 3.65 -2.14
N PHE A 102 14.64 3.64 -3.42
CA PHE A 102 16.05 3.57 -3.85
C PHE A 102 16.90 4.77 -3.36
N GLU A 103 16.30 5.89 -2.97
CA GLU A 103 16.99 7.04 -2.39
C GLU A 103 17.20 6.89 -0.87
N ARG A 104 16.42 6.03 -0.18
CA ARG A 104 16.62 5.77 1.25
C ARG A 104 17.89 4.99 1.53
N ASP A 105 18.32 4.10 0.63
CA ASP A 105 19.59 3.39 0.77
C ASP A 105 20.81 4.34 0.66
N GLN A 106 20.66 5.55 0.10
CA GLN A 106 21.70 6.60 0.16
C GLN A 106 21.52 7.56 1.35
N ALA A 107 20.30 7.81 1.81
CA ALA A 107 20.02 8.63 2.99
C ALA A 107 20.22 7.89 4.34
N GLY A 108 20.54 6.60 4.27
CA GLY A 108 20.77 5.69 5.39
C GLY A 108 22.25 5.42 5.70
N SER A 109 23.18 6.33 5.37
CA SER A 109 24.47 6.34 6.07
C SER A 109 24.22 6.66 7.54
N MET A 110 23.90 5.63 8.32
CA MET A 110 24.14 5.62 9.76
C MET A 110 25.58 6.12 9.94
N PRO A 111 25.83 7.22 10.66
CA PRO A 111 27.20 7.53 11.05
C PRO A 111 27.71 6.32 11.83
N ARG A 112 28.73 5.64 11.29
CA ARG A 112 29.53 4.71 12.08
C ARG A 112 30.02 5.54 13.26
N ARG A 113 29.53 5.19 14.44
CA ARG A 113 30.02 5.75 15.70
C ARG A 113 31.41 5.16 15.88
N GLU A 114 32.42 5.85 15.34
CA GLU A 114 33.81 5.55 15.66
C GLU A 114 34.02 5.85 17.14
N ARG A 115 34.69 4.93 17.82
CA ARG A 115 34.95 4.95 19.26
C ARG A 115 36.39 5.34 19.52
#